data_AF-A0AB33BRV4-F1
#
_entry.id   AF-A0AB33BRV4-F1
#
_cell.length_a   1.000
_cell.length_b   1.000
_cell.length_c   1.000
_cell.angle_alpha   90.00
_cell.angle_beta   90.00
_cell.angle_gamma   90.00
#
_symmetry.space_group_name_H-M   'P 1'
#
loop_
_entity.id
_entity.type
_entity.pdbx_description
1 polymer ?
#
loop_
_entity_poly.entity_id
_entity_poly.type
_entity_poly.pdbx_seq_one_letter_code
_entity_poly.pdbx_strand_id
1 'polypeptide(L)'
;MITKISVTFGSKAVLDKIIKKYPERHLALFSASNNASGLELVDYSGKDPIFSNPIVFNVVSHTGVDNWNHYIDYVEAVLDAQKRKILDAKVSNFMTDVNYPTGMYSAYYMTSSENPDKRVLLTLWKEQYDCMQWKKDEKDNFITYDKFKDDFTVNYHSAGYVRVTSDN
;
A
#
# COMPACT_ATOMS: atom_id res chain seq x y z
N MET A 1 7.09 -15.82 1.16
CA MET A 1 5.81 -15.09 1.16
C MET A 1 5.94 -13.93 2.13
N ILE A 2 5.61 -12.71 1.72
CA ILE A 2 5.68 -11.52 2.58
C ILE A 2 4.46 -11.54 3.51
N THR A 3 4.69 -11.59 4.81
CA THR A 3 3.62 -11.65 5.84
C THR A 3 3.41 -10.32 6.55
N LYS A 4 4.36 -9.39 6.40
CA LYS A 4 4.37 -8.10 7.07
C LYS A 4 5.02 -7.05 6.17
N ILE A 5 4.42 -5.86 6.15
CA ILE A 5 4.99 -4.68 5.52
C ILE A 5 5.05 -3.61 6.61
N SER A 6 6.18 -2.91 6.71
CA SER A 6 6.30 -1.77 7.63
C SER A 6 6.75 -0.53 6.90
N VAL A 7 6.27 0.61 7.38
CA VAL A 7 6.45 1.91 6.74
C VAL A 7 6.91 2.91 7.79
N THR A 8 7.79 3.83 7.41
CA THR A 8 8.10 5.02 8.20
C THR A 8 8.29 6.22 7.30
N PHE A 9 8.18 7.42 7.86
CA PHE A 9 8.31 8.67 7.13
C PHE A 9 9.44 9.52 7.70
N GLY A 10 10.12 10.26 6.84
CA GLY A 10 11.19 11.14 7.28
C GLY A 10 11.88 11.89 6.16
N SER A 11 12.92 12.64 6.54
CA SER A 11 13.80 13.28 5.57
C SER A 11 14.71 12.24 4.91
N LYS A 12 15.12 12.54 3.67
CA LYS A 12 16.06 11.68 2.92
C LYS A 12 17.30 11.31 3.74
N ALA A 13 17.90 12.29 4.42
CA ALA A 13 19.11 12.07 5.23
C ALA A 13 18.91 11.07 6.39
N VAL A 14 17.71 11.02 6.98
CA VAL A 14 17.38 10.06 8.04
C VAL A 14 17.14 8.67 7.44
N LEU A 15 16.34 8.59 6.37
CA LEU A 15 15.97 7.31 5.77
C LEU A 15 17.15 6.63 5.06
N ASP A 16 18.03 7.39 4.41
CA ASP A 16 19.26 6.86 3.80
C ASP A 16 20.19 6.20 4.84
N LYS A 17 20.22 6.70 6.08
CA LYS A 17 20.97 6.06 7.17
C LYS A 17 20.38 4.71 7.55
N ILE A 18 19.05 4.58 7.54
CA ILE A 18 18.36 3.31 7.81
C ILE A 18 18.68 2.32 6.69
N ILE A 19 18.57 2.73 5.42
CA ILE A 19 18.89 1.89 4.26
C ILE A 19 20.32 1.34 4.34
N LYS A 20 21.29 2.20 4.64
CA LYS A 20 22.70 1.79 4.78
C LYS A 20 22.95 0.87 5.97
N LYS A 21 22.19 1.04 7.06
CA LYS A 21 22.35 0.25 8.29
C LYS A 21 21.82 -1.17 8.16
N TYR A 22 20.81 -1.39 7.30
CA TYR A 22 20.12 -2.67 7.16
C TYR A 22 20.11 -3.17 5.71
N PRO A 23 21.28 -3.47 5.11
CA PRO A 23 21.39 -3.90 3.71
C PRO A 23 20.75 -5.28 3.44
N GLU A 24 20.49 -6.06 4.49
CA GLU A 24 19.80 -7.35 4.42
C GLU A 24 18.27 -7.24 4.36
N ARG A 25 17.75 -6.01 4.43
CA ARG A 25 16.32 -5.71 4.30
C ARG A 25 15.98 -5.31 2.87
N HIS A 26 14.73 -5.53 2.51
CA HIS A 26 14.19 -5.09 1.24
C HIS A 26 13.52 -3.75 1.47
N LEU A 27 14.24 -2.67 1.17
CA LEU A 27 13.84 -1.30 1.48
C LEU A 27 13.61 -0.51 0.19
N ALA A 28 12.49 0.21 0.16
CA ALA A 28 12.06 1.02 -0.97
C ALA A 28 11.68 2.42 -0.51
N LEU A 29 12.30 3.43 -1.13
CA LEU A 29 12.06 4.83 -0.83
C LEU A 29 11.05 5.40 -1.85
N PHE A 30 10.00 6.03 -1.37
CA PHE A 30 8.94 6.61 -2.18
C PHE A 30 8.65 8.06 -1.79
N SER A 31 8.04 8.80 -2.72
CA SER A 31 7.64 10.19 -2.53
C SER A 31 6.23 10.43 -3.04
N ALA A 32 5.42 11.19 -2.30
CA ALA A 32 4.07 11.58 -2.72
C ALA A 32 4.08 12.56 -3.90
N SER A 33 5.20 13.27 -4.12
CA SER A 33 5.43 14.13 -5.28
C SER A 33 6.93 14.39 -5.45
N ASN A 34 7.35 14.87 -6.61
CA ASN A 34 8.77 15.16 -6.89
C ASN A 34 9.38 16.21 -5.94
N ASN A 35 8.56 16.98 -5.22
CA ASN A 35 8.97 18.05 -4.30
C ASN A 35 8.51 17.81 -2.85
N ALA A 36 8.12 16.57 -2.48
CA ALA A 36 7.62 16.31 -1.14
C ALA A 36 8.73 16.50 -0.09
N SER A 37 8.41 17.22 0.99
CA SER A 37 9.33 17.46 2.11
C SER A 37 9.57 16.23 3.00
N GLY A 38 8.78 15.17 2.79
CA GLY A 38 8.87 13.90 3.48
C GLY A 38 8.84 12.76 2.49
N LEU A 39 9.68 11.76 2.74
CA LEU A 39 9.74 10.51 1.99
C LEU A 39 9.16 9.39 2.84
N GLU A 40 8.64 8.40 2.15
CA GLU A 40 8.19 7.14 2.73
C GLU A 40 9.29 6.09 2.53
N LEU A 41 9.64 5.36 3.58
CA LEU A 41 10.48 4.17 3.49
C LEU A 41 9.64 2.93 3.81
N VAL A 42 9.54 2.04 2.85
CA VAL A 42 8.79 0.78 2.94
C VAL A 42 9.79 -0.38 3.12
N ASP A 43 9.63 -1.15 4.20
CA ASP A 43 10.25 -2.46 4.38
C ASP A 43 9.23 -3.55 3.99
N TYR A 44 9.51 -4.19 2.86
CA TYR A 44 8.73 -5.30 2.30
C TYR A 44 9.49 -6.63 2.43
N SER A 45 10.43 -6.74 3.37
CA SER A 45 11.17 -7.99 3.62
C SER A 45 10.33 -9.10 4.28
N GLY A 46 9.14 -8.79 4.78
CA GLY A 46 8.30 -9.73 5.53
C GLY A 46 8.79 -10.01 6.96
N LYS A 47 9.77 -9.25 7.45
CA LYS A 47 10.39 -9.40 8.78
C LYS A 47 9.83 -8.39 9.77
N ASP A 48 10.19 -8.53 11.04
CA ASP A 48 9.80 -7.55 12.06
C ASP A 48 10.39 -6.16 11.79
N PRO A 49 9.65 -5.09 12.14
CA PRO A 49 10.04 -3.72 11.83
C PRO A 49 11.38 -3.33 12.46
N ILE A 50 12.18 -2.58 11.71
CA ILE A 50 13.46 -2.01 12.16
C ILE A 50 13.39 -0.50 12.44
N PHE A 51 12.26 0.13 12.14
CA PHE A 51 12.05 1.56 12.34
C PHE A 51 11.67 1.84 13.79
N SER A 52 12.06 3.02 14.30
CA SER A 52 11.73 3.41 15.68
C SER A 52 10.23 3.67 15.88
N ASN A 53 9.56 4.24 14.87
CA ASN A 53 8.12 4.50 14.84
C ASN A 53 7.53 3.94 13.53
N PRO A 54 7.34 2.62 13.41
CA PRO A 54 6.81 2.01 12.21
C PRO A 54 5.28 2.05 12.20
N ILE A 55 4.69 2.33 11.04
CA ILE A 55 3.35 1.83 10.72
C ILE A 55 3.52 0.39 10.27
N VAL A 56 2.78 -0.54 10.89
CA VAL A 56 2.94 -1.98 10.62
C VAL A 56 1.64 -2.56 10.07
N PHE A 57 1.74 -3.18 8.91
CA PHE A 57 0.65 -3.88 8.24
C PHE A 57 0.90 -5.38 8.24
N ASN A 58 -0.11 -6.15 8.64
CA ASN A 58 -0.11 -7.60 8.55
C ASN A 58 -0.79 -8.02 7.25
N VAL A 59 -0.09 -8.79 6.42
CA VAL A 59 -0.60 -9.27 5.13
C VAL A 59 -1.60 -10.37 5.35
N VAL A 60 -2.82 -10.17 4.85
CA VAL A 60 -3.91 -11.15 4.85
C VAL A 60 -3.92 -11.93 3.54
N SER A 61 -3.74 -11.23 2.42
CA SER A 61 -3.71 -11.83 1.09
C SER A 61 -2.80 -11.03 0.17
N HIS A 62 -2.25 -11.72 -0.84
CA HIS A 62 -1.38 -11.17 -1.87
C HIS A 62 -1.73 -11.82 -3.20
N THR A 63 -1.65 -11.04 -4.27
CA THR A 63 -1.86 -11.51 -5.64
C THR A 63 -0.96 -10.76 -6.61
N GLY A 64 -0.68 -11.36 -7.77
CA GLY A 64 0.25 -10.82 -8.78
C GLY A 64 1.73 -11.04 -8.48
N VAL A 65 2.59 -10.31 -9.19
CA VAL A 65 4.05 -10.40 -9.09
C VAL A 65 4.62 -9.02 -8.78
N ASP A 66 5.32 -8.92 -7.67
CA ASP A 66 5.81 -7.64 -7.15
C ASP A 66 6.83 -6.96 -8.06
N ASN A 67 6.67 -5.65 -8.21
CA ASN A 67 7.71 -4.75 -8.68
C ASN A 67 7.64 -3.41 -7.95
N TRP A 68 8.50 -3.26 -6.93
CA TRP A 68 8.57 -2.10 -6.03
C TRP A 68 9.33 -0.90 -6.61
N ASN A 69 9.65 -0.90 -7.91
CA ASN A 69 10.49 0.12 -8.55
C ASN A 69 9.72 1.25 -9.24
N HIS A 70 8.38 1.26 -9.13
CA HIS A 70 7.52 2.18 -9.87
C HIS A 70 6.57 2.94 -8.94
N TYR A 71 5.26 2.80 -9.11
CA TYR A 71 4.26 3.51 -8.34
C TYR A 71 3.58 2.55 -7.36
N ILE A 72 3.30 3.05 -6.16
CA ILE A 72 2.48 2.36 -5.17
C ILE A 72 1.31 3.23 -4.76
N ASP A 73 0.22 2.58 -4.39
CA ASP A 73 -0.97 3.25 -3.88
C ASP A 73 -1.55 2.50 -2.70
N TYR A 74 -1.84 3.26 -1.65
CA TYR A 74 -2.57 2.81 -0.48
C TYR A 74 -4.00 3.33 -0.54
N VAL A 75 -4.93 2.43 -0.26
CA VAL A 75 -6.28 2.81 0.14
C VAL A 75 -6.60 2.17 1.49
N GLU A 76 -7.02 3.00 2.43
CA GLU A 76 -7.29 2.62 3.81
C GLU A 76 -8.72 2.99 4.20
N ALA A 77 -9.37 2.11 4.97
CA ALA A 77 -10.65 2.41 5.60
C ALA A 77 -10.75 1.75 6.98
N VAL A 78 -11.26 2.49 7.96
CA VAL A 78 -11.75 1.91 9.23
C VAL A 78 -13.25 1.67 9.10
N LEU A 79 -13.66 0.42 9.22
CA LEU A 79 -15.01 -0.01 8.88
C LEU A 79 -15.67 -0.76 10.05
N ASP A 80 -16.98 -0.55 10.22
CA ASP A 80 -17.81 -1.37 11.10
C ASP A 80 -17.84 -2.84 10.63
N ALA A 81 -18.28 -3.74 11.51
CA ALA A 81 -18.26 -5.17 11.25
C ALA A 81 -19.06 -5.60 10.00
N GLN A 82 -20.19 -4.93 9.72
CA GLN A 82 -21.02 -5.25 8.56
C GLN A 82 -20.34 -4.82 7.26
N LYS A 83 -19.84 -3.58 7.20
CA LYS A 83 -19.11 -3.07 6.03
C LYS A 83 -17.83 -3.86 5.78
N ARG A 84 -17.07 -4.20 6.83
CA ARG A 84 -15.88 -5.06 6.72
C ARG A 84 -16.19 -6.41 6.12
N LYS A 85 -17.25 -7.09 6.57
CA LYS A 85 -17.63 -8.40 6.03
C LYS A 85 -17.89 -8.34 4.52
N ILE A 86 -18.58 -7.30 4.06
CA ILE A 86 -18.87 -7.10 2.63
C ILE A 86 -17.57 -6.80 1.86
N LEU A 87 -16.69 -5.98 2.44
CA LEU A 87 -15.41 -5.66 1.84
C LEU A 87 -14.48 -6.88 1.73
N ASP A 88 -14.30 -7.60 2.84
CA ASP A 88 -13.46 -8.81 2.92
C ASP A 88 -13.88 -9.82 1.84
N ALA A 89 -15.19 -10.03 1.64
CA ALA A 89 -15.70 -10.94 0.61
C ALA A 89 -15.38 -10.48 -0.83
N LYS A 90 -15.50 -9.18 -1.11
CA LYS A 90 -15.22 -8.65 -2.45
C LYS A 90 -13.74 -8.61 -2.77
N VAL A 91 -12.91 -8.19 -1.80
CA VAL A 91 -11.45 -8.21 -1.96
C VAL A 91 -10.97 -9.65 -2.12
N SER A 92 -11.54 -10.62 -1.39
CA SER A 92 -11.18 -12.03 -1.58
C SER A 92 -11.38 -12.50 -3.02
N ASN A 93 -12.47 -12.11 -3.68
CA ASN A 93 -12.70 -12.47 -5.09
C ASN A 93 -11.63 -11.84 -6.00
N PHE A 94 -11.33 -10.56 -5.81
CA PHE A 94 -10.28 -9.85 -6.55
C PHE A 94 -8.90 -10.49 -6.36
N MET A 95 -8.55 -10.86 -5.13
CA MET A 95 -7.25 -11.48 -4.83
C MET A 95 -7.08 -12.85 -5.49
N THR A 96 -8.17 -13.52 -5.85
CA THR A 96 -8.17 -14.80 -6.57
C THR A 96 -8.36 -14.68 -8.08
N ASP A 97 -8.62 -13.48 -8.60
CA ASP A 97 -8.80 -13.27 -10.03
C ASP A 97 -7.44 -13.35 -10.75
N VAL A 98 -7.43 -14.01 -11.90
CA VAL A 98 -6.25 -14.11 -12.78
C VAL A 98 -6.12 -12.90 -13.70
N ASN A 99 -7.17 -12.10 -13.85
CA ASN A 99 -7.23 -10.95 -14.73
C ASN A 99 -6.99 -9.67 -13.93
N TYR A 100 -5.73 -9.31 -13.75
CA TYR A 100 -5.37 -8.06 -13.10
C TYR A 100 -5.72 -6.84 -13.97
N PRO A 101 -6.02 -5.69 -13.35
CA PRO A 101 -6.11 -4.43 -14.06
C PRO A 101 -4.86 -4.17 -14.90
N THR A 102 -5.04 -3.57 -16.08
CA THR A 102 -3.91 -3.25 -16.96
C THR A 102 -2.92 -2.35 -16.23
N GLY A 103 -1.64 -2.74 -16.24
CA GLY A 103 -0.56 -1.97 -15.59
C GLY A 103 -0.34 -2.27 -14.11
N MET A 104 -1.22 -3.05 -13.46
CA MET A 104 -1.00 -3.50 -12.09
C MET A 104 0.00 -4.66 -12.06
N TYR A 105 0.96 -4.59 -11.15
CA TYR A 105 1.93 -5.66 -10.87
C TYR A 105 1.40 -6.63 -9.82
N SER A 106 1.01 -6.11 -8.67
CA SER A 106 0.52 -6.90 -7.55
C SER A 106 -0.37 -6.08 -6.62
N ALA A 107 -1.09 -6.79 -5.75
CA ALA A 107 -1.88 -6.19 -4.70
C ALA A 107 -1.73 -6.94 -3.39
N TYR A 108 -1.83 -6.19 -2.29
CA TYR A 108 -1.74 -6.65 -0.91
C TYR A 108 -2.98 -6.22 -0.15
N TYR A 109 -3.71 -7.19 0.39
CA TYR A 109 -4.76 -6.92 1.36
C TYR A 109 -4.21 -7.10 2.76
N MET A 110 -4.36 -6.07 3.59
CA MET A 110 -3.69 -6.00 4.88
C MET A 110 -4.60 -5.43 5.96
N THR A 111 -4.17 -5.65 7.20
CA THR A 111 -4.72 -5.03 8.41
C THR A 111 -3.63 -4.24 9.13
N SER A 112 -4.00 -3.18 9.85
CA SER A 112 -3.04 -2.49 10.72
C SER A 112 -2.84 -3.29 12.00
N SER A 113 -1.59 -3.39 12.46
CA SER A 113 -1.27 -3.97 13.77
C SER A 113 -1.84 -3.16 14.94
N GLU A 114 -2.06 -1.85 14.76
CA GLU A 114 -2.59 -0.97 15.81
C GLU A 114 -4.13 -0.93 15.81
N ASN A 115 -4.74 -1.19 14.66
CA ASN A 115 -6.19 -1.18 14.51
C ASN A 115 -6.64 -2.36 13.63
N PRO A 116 -7.15 -3.46 14.22
CA PRO A 116 -7.58 -4.65 13.47
C PRO A 116 -8.86 -4.41 12.65
N ASP A 117 -9.59 -3.33 12.88
CA ASP A 117 -10.74 -2.93 12.05
C ASP A 117 -10.33 -2.11 10.82
N LYS A 118 -9.09 -1.62 10.78
CA LYS A 118 -8.54 -0.95 9.60
C LYS A 118 -8.21 -1.99 8.53
N ARG A 119 -8.71 -1.76 7.32
CA ARG A 119 -8.33 -2.49 6.11
C ARG A 119 -7.49 -1.59 5.23
N VAL A 120 -6.46 -2.20 4.65
CA VAL A 120 -5.53 -1.51 3.75
C VAL A 120 -5.39 -2.34 2.49
N LEU A 121 -5.61 -1.70 1.35
CA LEU A 121 -5.27 -2.23 0.04
C LEU A 121 -4.04 -1.48 -0.46
N LEU A 122 -2.91 -2.17 -0.56
CA LEU A 122 -1.71 -1.66 -1.21
C LEU A 122 -1.60 -2.27 -2.60
N THR A 123 -1.39 -1.44 -3.61
CA THR A 123 -1.26 -1.88 -5.00
C THR A 123 0.03 -1.33 -5.62
N LEU A 124 0.68 -2.15 -6.45
CA LEU A 124 1.91 -1.81 -7.16
C LEU A 124 1.59 -1.68 -8.65
N TRP A 125 2.05 -0.61 -9.29
CA TRP A 125 1.70 -0.26 -10.66
C TRP A 125 2.92 0.14 -11.48
N LYS A 126 2.84 -0.11 -12.79
CA LYS A 126 3.79 0.39 -13.76
C LYS A 126 3.79 1.91 -13.83
N GLU A 127 2.60 2.51 -13.93
CA GLU A 127 2.40 3.94 -14.04
C GLU A 127 1.32 4.42 -13.07
N GLN A 128 1.46 5.64 -12.54
CA GLN A 128 0.42 6.28 -11.74
C GLN A 128 -0.90 6.40 -12.52
N TYR A 129 -0.82 6.66 -13.82
CA TYR A 129 -2.00 6.81 -14.68
C TYR A 129 -2.86 5.54 -14.73
N ASP A 130 -2.23 4.35 -14.80
CA ASP A 130 -2.95 3.08 -14.84
C ASP A 130 -3.76 2.86 -13.56
N CYS A 131 -3.15 3.17 -12.39
CA CYS A 131 -3.85 3.14 -11.10
C CYS A 131 -5.04 4.10 -11.08
N MET A 132 -4.85 5.33 -11.57
CA MET A 132 -5.91 6.34 -11.62
C MET A 132 -7.06 5.95 -12.56
N GLN A 133 -6.79 5.24 -13.65
CA GLN A 133 -7.84 4.72 -14.55
C GLN A 133 -8.62 3.60 -13.86
N TRP A 134 -7.92 2.66 -13.24
CA TRP A 134 -8.56 1.57 -12.50
C TRP A 134 -9.49 2.08 -11.38
N LYS A 135 -9.04 3.08 -10.61
CA LYS A 135 -9.86 3.71 -9.56
C LYS A 135 -11.13 4.41 -10.06
N LYS A 136 -11.23 4.71 -11.35
CA LYS A 136 -12.41 5.32 -11.98
C LYS A 136 -13.35 4.29 -12.60
N ASP A 137 -12.93 3.03 -12.74
CA ASP A 137 -13.78 1.98 -13.28
C ASP A 137 -14.85 1.60 -12.26
N GLU A 138 -16.12 1.89 -12.58
CA GLU A 138 -17.26 1.63 -11.71
C GLU A 138 -17.38 0.16 -11.26
N LYS A 139 -16.84 -0.78 -12.05
CA LYS A 139 -16.80 -2.21 -11.68
C LYS A 139 -15.91 -2.45 -10.45
N ASP A 140 -14.86 -1.65 -10.32
CA ASP A 140 -13.81 -1.82 -9.32
C ASP A 140 -13.90 -0.81 -8.16
N ASN A 141 -14.76 0.22 -8.26
CA ASN A 141 -14.97 1.27 -7.25
C ASN A 141 -15.23 0.75 -5.82
N PHE A 142 -15.67 -0.49 -5.65
CA PHE A 142 -15.82 -1.08 -4.32
C PHE A 142 -14.49 -1.61 -3.75
N ILE A 143 -13.66 -2.23 -4.60
CA ILE A 143 -12.36 -2.80 -4.20
C ILE A 143 -11.34 -1.67 -3.99
N THR A 144 -11.48 -0.57 -4.71
CA THR A 144 -10.70 0.67 -4.47
C THR A 144 -11.22 1.51 -3.31
N TYR A 145 -12.23 0.99 -2.58
CA TYR A 145 -12.91 1.63 -1.45
C TYR A 145 -13.53 3.00 -1.81
N ASP A 146 -13.60 3.37 -3.09
CA ASP A 146 -14.10 4.66 -3.53
C ASP A 146 -15.56 4.90 -3.10
N LYS A 147 -16.36 3.83 -2.97
CA LYS A 147 -17.72 3.90 -2.37
C LYS A 147 -17.75 4.44 -0.95
N PHE A 148 -16.66 4.37 -0.21
CA PHE A 148 -16.57 4.86 1.17
C PHE A 148 -15.98 6.27 1.25
N LYS A 149 -15.47 6.82 0.14
CA LYS A 149 -14.83 8.14 0.11
C LYS A 149 -15.75 9.26 0.61
N ASP A 150 -17.03 9.16 0.28
CA ASP A 150 -18.05 10.15 0.65
C ASP A 150 -18.93 9.68 1.84
N ASP A 151 -18.62 8.51 2.44
CA ASP A 151 -19.27 8.05 3.68
C ASP A 151 -18.53 8.64 4.89
N PHE A 152 -19.05 9.75 5.43
CA PHE A 152 -18.46 10.44 6.59
C PHE A 152 -18.42 9.60 7.88
N THR A 153 -19.07 8.42 7.92
CA THR A 153 -18.94 7.47 9.03
C THR A 153 -17.72 6.56 8.91
N VAL A 154 -17.05 6.57 7.76
CA VAL A 154 -15.87 5.78 7.46
C VAL A 154 -14.65 6.69 7.46
N ASN A 155 -13.64 6.33 8.26
CA ASN A 155 -12.34 6.98 8.16
C ASN A 155 -11.61 6.42 6.94
N TYR A 156 -11.82 7.07 5.79
CA TYR A 156 -11.21 6.75 4.51
C TYR A 156 -9.96 7.59 4.25
N HIS A 157 -8.92 6.95 3.74
CA HIS A 157 -7.71 7.63 3.28
C HIS A 157 -7.16 6.96 2.02
N SER A 158 -6.64 7.75 1.08
CA SER A 158 -5.89 7.21 -0.05
C SER A 158 -4.67 8.07 -0.32
N ALA A 159 -3.54 7.41 -0.57
CA ALA A 159 -2.27 8.06 -0.84
C ALA A 159 -1.47 7.27 -1.88
N GLY A 160 -0.92 8.01 -2.85
CA GLY A 160 -0.11 7.48 -3.93
C GLY A 160 1.33 7.97 -3.82
N TYR A 161 2.29 7.10 -4.14
CA TYR A 161 3.70 7.42 -4.05
C TYR A 161 4.49 6.86 -5.24
N VAL A 162 5.42 7.68 -5.74
CA VAL A 162 6.34 7.32 -6.82
C VAL A 162 7.68 6.90 -6.23
N ARG A 163 8.29 5.85 -6.80
CA ARG A 163 9.62 5.39 -6.40
C ARG A 163 10.64 6.51 -6.55
N VAL A 164 11.42 6.73 -5.49
CA VAL A 164 12.63 7.54 -5.55
C VAL A 164 13.77 6.62 -5.98
N THR A 165 14.29 6.86 -7.18
CA THR A 165 15.55 6.28 -7.61
C THR A 165 16.69 7.11 -7.04
N SER A 166 17.76 6.45 -6.60
CA SER A 166 19.01 7.17 -6.36
C SER A 166 19.46 7.77 -7.69
N ASP A 167 19.60 9.09 -7.78
CA ASP A 167 20.37 9.70 -8.86
C ASP A 167 21.78 9.10 -8.79
N ASN A 168 22.21 8.45 -9.87
CA ASN A 168 23.57 7.94 -10.03
C ASN A 168 24.58 9.08 -10.11
#